data_AF-A0A4S5E2T2-F1
#
_entry.id   AF-A0A4S5E2T2-F1
#
_cell.length_a   1.000
_cell.length_b   1.000
_cell.length_c   1.000
_cell.angle_alpha   90.00
_cell.angle_beta   90.00
_cell.angle_gamma   90.00
#
_symmetry.space_group_name_H-M   'P 1'
#
loop_
_entity.id
_entity.type
_entity.pdbx_description
1 polymer ?
#
loop_
_entity_poly.entity_id
_entity_poly.type
_entity_poly.pdbx_seq_one_letter_code
_entity_poly.pdbx_strand_id
1 'polypeptide(L)' 'MAVTADGRVGPGRRHKGDRKLIGFRLATEKANTVREIASAEGFEHVSDWVASVVEDRIQHTDLPKTNQQEALPIGRLAS' A
#
# COMPACT_ATOMS: atom_id res chain seq x y z
N MET A 1 24.44 40.67 -7.23
CA MET A 1 23.46 40.25 -8.26
C MET A 1 24.16 39.16 -9.08
N ALA A 2 23.68 37.94 -9.30
CA ALA A 2 22.55 37.15 -8.83
C ALA A 2 22.99 35.67 -8.94
N VAL A 3 22.55 34.81 -8.03
CA VAL A 3 22.81 33.35 -8.06
C VAL A 3 21.82 32.71 -9.04
N THR A 4 22.32 32.12 -10.12
CA THR A 4 21.48 31.30 -11.01
C THR A 4 21.41 29.88 -10.49
N ALA A 5 20.28 29.54 -9.88
CA ALA A 5 19.88 28.19 -9.53
C ALA A 5 19.51 27.41 -10.81
N ASP A 6 20.50 26.92 -11.55
CA ASP A 6 20.25 26.10 -12.73
C ASP A 6 20.29 24.62 -12.33
N GLY A 7 19.18 24.16 -11.75
CA GLY A 7 18.92 22.77 -11.38
C GLY A 7 18.63 21.90 -12.60
N ARG A 8 19.63 21.67 -13.46
CA ARG A 8 19.54 20.72 -14.58
C ARG A 8 20.13 19.37 -14.19
N VAL A 9 19.28 18.51 -13.62
CA VAL A 9 19.51 17.06 -13.60
C VAL A 9 18.91 16.49 -14.89
N GLY A 10 19.69 15.70 -15.63
CA GLY A 10 19.37 15.24 -16.99
C GLY A 10 18.08 14.43 -17.15
N PRO A 11 17.73 14.02 -18.38
CA PRO A 11 16.49 13.31 -18.69
C PRO A 11 16.65 11.83 -18.29
N GLY A 12 16.62 11.56 -17.01
CA GLY A 12 16.92 10.23 -16.46
C GLY A 12 16.06 9.92 -15.26
N ARG A 13 14.87 9.38 -15.54
CA ARG A 13 13.97 8.70 -14.58
C ARG A 13 13.38 9.63 -13.50
N ARG A 14 12.08 9.94 -13.63
CA ARG A 14 11.27 10.49 -12.53
C ARG A 14 11.53 9.62 -11.30
N HIS A 15 12.23 10.15 -10.30
CA HIS A 15 12.34 9.49 -9.00
C HIS A 15 10.90 9.16 -8.55
N LYS A 16 10.70 7.94 -8.05
CA LYS A 16 9.42 7.23 -7.84
C LYS A 16 8.44 7.91 -6.83
N GLY A 17 8.48 9.24 -6.67
CA GLY A 17 7.70 10.04 -5.73
C GLY A 17 8.12 9.83 -4.27
N ASP A 18 7.60 10.66 -3.36
CA ASP A 18 7.67 10.38 -1.92
C ASP A 18 6.88 9.10 -1.63
N ARG A 19 7.54 8.09 -1.07
CA ARG A 19 6.95 6.79 -0.73
C ARG A 19 7.19 6.48 0.74
N LYS A 20 6.18 5.91 1.40
CA LYS A 20 6.32 5.30 2.73
C LYS A 20 6.42 3.78 2.57
N LEU A 21 7.37 3.16 3.26
CA LEU A 21 7.46 1.70 3.36
C LEU A 21 6.39 1.20 4.33
N ILE A 22 5.52 0.30 3.84
CA ILE A 22 4.54 -0.40 4.68
C ILE A 22 4.93 -1.88 4.68
N GLY A 23 5.37 -2.37 5.84
CA GLY A 23 5.72 -3.77 6.05
C GLY A 23 4.63 -4.51 6.83
N PHE A 24 4.48 -5.80 6.58
CA PHE A 24 3.57 -6.66 7.32
C PHE A 24 4.16 -8.07 7.46
N ARG A 25 3.62 -8.85 8.40
CA ARG A 25 4.04 -10.23 8.65
C ARG A 25 3.02 -11.18 8.06
N LEU A 26 3.50 -12.24 7.43
CA LEU A 26 2.72 -13.38 6.98
C LEU A 26 3.33 -14.66 7.56
N ALA A 27 2.51 -15.72 7.63
CA ALA A 27 3.04 -17.06 7.84
C ALA A 27 4.00 -17.42 6.70
N THR A 28 5.11 -18.09 7.03
CA THR A 28 6.18 -18.41 6.07
C THR A 28 5.65 -19.15 4.83
N GLU A 29 4.73 -20.10 5.02
CA GLU A 29 4.10 -20.84 3.93
C GLU A 29 3.38 -19.91 2.94
N LYS A 30 2.65 -18.91 3.45
CA LYS A 30 1.94 -17.92 2.63
C LYS A 30 2.87 -16.94 1.94
N ALA A 31 4.02 -16.63 2.55
CA ALA A 31 5.01 -15.73 1.94
C ALA A 31 5.60 -16.34 0.65
N ASN A 32 5.81 -17.66 0.63
CA ASN A 32 6.25 -18.35 -0.58
C ASN A 32 5.16 -18.32 -1.67
N THR A 33 3.91 -18.61 -1.30
CA THR A 33 2.78 -18.52 -2.23
C THR A 33 2.63 -17.13 -2.85
N VAL A 34 2.80 -16.07 -2.07
CA VAL A 34 2.76 -14.68 -2.57
C VAL A 34 3.82 -14.45 -3.66
N ARG A 35 5.02 -15.01 -3.50
CA ARG A 35 6.08 -14.91 -4.50
C ARG A 35 5.71 -15.62 -5.80
N GLU A 36 5.15 -16.82 -5.69
CA GLU A 36 4.71 -17.61 -6.85
C GLU A 36 3.59 -16.89 -7.63
N ILE A 37 2.59 -16.35 -6.92
CA ILE A 37 1.51 -15.58 -7.52
C ILE A 37 2.06 -14.34 -8.26
N ALA A 38 2.90 -13.56 -7.59
CA ALA A 38 3.47 -12.35 -8.19
C ALA A 38 4.23 -12.67 -9.49
N SER A 39 5.02 -13.75 -9.51
CA SER A 39 5.71 -14.19 -10.73
C SER A 39 4.75 -14.69 -11.82
N ALA A 40 3.70 -15.43 -11.45
CA ALA A 40 2.69 -15.92 -12.40
C ALA A 40 1.90 -14.77 -13.05
N GLU A 41 1.68 -13.68 -12.32
CA GLU A 41 1.03 -12.46 -12.81
C GLU A 41 1.98 -11.50 -13.56
N GLY A 42 3.26 -11.87 -13.71
CA GLY A 42 4.25 -11.12 -14.50
C GLY A 42 4.98 -10.02 -13.74
N PHE A 43 4.90 -9.99 -12.40
CA PHE A 43 5.65 -9.04 -11.58
C PHE A 43 7.07 -9.54 -11.27
N GLU A 44 8.06 -8.68 -11.48
CA GLU A 44 9.46 -8.94 -11.13
C GLU A 44 9.69 -8.90 -9.60
N HIS A 45 8.94 -8.05 -8.89
CA HIS A 45 9.07 -7.86 -7.46
C HIS A 45 7.73 -8.02 -6.74
N VAL A 46 7.73 -8.81 -5.66
CA VAL A 46 6.56 -8.99 -4.78
C VAL A 46 6.04 -7.65 -4.26
N SER A 47 6.91 -6.68 -3.99
CA SER A 47 6.49 -5.36 -3.52
C SER A 47 5.64 -4.58 -4.53
N ASP A 48 5.91 -4.75 -5.83
CA ASP A 48 5.13 -4.09 -6.88
C ASP A 48 3.76 -4.78 -7.05
N TRP A 49 3.70 -6.11 -6.91
CA TRP A 49 2.45 -6.87 -6.87
C TRP A 49 1.60 -6.51 -5.64
N VAL A 50 2.20 -6.48 -4.44
CA VAL A 50 1.47 -6.07 -3.23
C VAL A 50 0.96 -4.63 -3.36
N ALA A 51 1.75 -3.73 -3.95
CA ALA A 51 1.33 -2.36 -4.16
C ALA A 51 0.10 -2.28 -5.09
N SER A 52 0.02 -3.08 -6.16
CA SER A 52 -1.16 -3.08 -7.04
C SER A 52 -2.39 -3.62 -6.34
N VAL A 53 -2.27 -4.70 -5.56
CA VAL A 53 -3.37 -5.27 -4.77
C VAL A 53 -3.89 -4.27 -3.73
N VAL A 54 -2.99 -3.57 -3.04
CA VAL A 54 -3.36 -2.56 -2.04
C VAL A 54 -4.02 -1.35 -2.71
N GLU A 55 -3.49 -0.88 -3.84
CA GLU A 55 -4.05 0.22 -4.60
C GLU A 55 -5.47 -0.11 -5.09
N ASP A 56 -5.67 -1.29 -5.68
CA ASP A 56 -6.98 -1.78 -6.10
C ASP A 56 -7.95 -1.83 -4.91
N ARG A 57 -7.49 -2.34 -3.77
CA ARG A 57 -8.32 -2.37 -2.56
C ARG A 57 -8.70 -0.96 -2.10
N ILE A 58 -7.78 0.01 -2.13
CA ILE A 58 -8.05 1.40 -1.74
C ILE A 58 -9.10 2.01 -2.67
N GLN A 59 -8.94 1.85 -3.98
CA GLN A 59 -9.85 2.41 -4.99
C GLN A 59 -11.28 1.86 -4.85
N HIS A 60 -11.41 0.61 -4.42
CA HIS A 60 -12.71 -0.06 -4.26
C HIS A 60 -13.24 -0.07 -2.82
N THR A 61 -12.54 0.57 -1.86
CA THR A 61 -13.00 0.66 -0.47
C THR A 61 -13.65 2.00 -0.18
N ASP A 62 -14.93 1.97 0.17
CA ASP A 62 -15.65 3.12 0.73
C ASP A 62 -15.28 3.32 2.21
N LEU A 63 -14.22 4.10 2.45
CA LEU A 63 -13.69 4.38 3.80
C LEU A 63 -14.75 4.95 4.76
N PRO A 64 -15.62 5.91 4.36
CA PRO A 64 -16.72 6.40 5.20
C PRO A 64 -17.64 5.32 5.78
N LYS A 65 -17.87 4.23 5.05
CA LYS A 65 -18.73 3.11 5.51
C LYS A 65 -18.00 2.14 6.43
N THR A 66 -16.68 2.08 6.36
CA THR A 66 -15.86 1.15 7.14
C THR A 66 -15.74 1.57 8.62
N ASN A 67 -15.89 2.88 8.91
CA ASN A 67 -15.85 3.43 10.27
C ASN A 67 -17.17 3.32 11.06
N GLN A 68 -18.19 2.67 10.51
CA GLN A 68 -19.41 2.37 11.26
C GLN A 68 -19.20 1.12 12.12
N GLN A 69 -18.27 1.21 13.07
CA GLN A 69 -18.20 0.23 14.14
C GLN A 69 -19.46 0.44 15.00
N GLU A 70 -20.43 -0.47 14.89
CA GLU A 70 -21.61 -0.45 15.76
C GLU A 70 -21.14 -0.49 17.22
N ALA A 71 -21.62 0.46 18.02
CA ALA A 71 -21.36 0.46 19.45
C ALA A 71 -21.88 -0.87 20.03
N LEU A 72 -20.97 -1.69 20.55
CA LEU A 72 -21.34 -2.90 21.28
C LEU A 72 -22.27 -2.49 22.43
N PRO A 73 -23.45 -3.11 22.58
CA PRO A 73 -24.37 -2.81 23.67
C PRO A 73 -23.84 -3.41 24.98
N ILE A 74 -22.75 -2.88 25.51
CA ILE A 74 -22.14 -3.29 26.79
C ILE A 74 -23.01 -2.83 27.99
N GLY A 75 -24.05 -2.01 27.75
CA GLY A 75 -24.90 -1.43 28.81
C GLY A 75 -26.30 -2.03 29.01
N ARG A 76 -26.71 -3.10 28.30
CA ARG A 76 -28.10 -3.63 28.42
C ARG A 76 -28.26 -4.93 29.21
N LEU A 77 -27.18 -5.55 29.68
CA LEU A 77 -27.23 -6.81 30.46
C LEU A 77 -27.14 -6.60 31.98
N ALA A 78 -27.19 -5.34 32.45
CA ALA A 78 -27.21 -5.01 33.87
C ALA A 78 -28.38 -4.07 34.18
N SER A 79 -29.59 -4.61 34.19
CA SER A 79 -30.78 -4.00 34.81
C SER A 79 -31.76 -5.10 35.18
#